data_AF-A0A350T0Z2-F1
#
_entry.id   AF-A0A350T0Z2-F1
#
_cell.length_a   1.000
_cell.length_b   1.000
_cell.length_c   1.000
_cell.angle_alpha   90.00
_cell.angle_beta   90.00
_cell.angle_gamma   90.00
#
_symmetry.space_group_name_H-M   'P 1'
#
loop_
_entity.id
_entity.type
_entity.pdbx_description
1 polymer ?
#
loop_
_entity_poly.entity_id
_entity_poly.type
_entity_poly.pdbx_seq_one_letter_code
_entity_poly.pdbx_strand_id
1 'polypeptide(L)'
;RLDVAGCPVSLVYSIADIFADEHYHERESIVEVQHPTVGTLKMPGIIPKLSRTPGRVVFPGPALGEHNRDVFGGLLGLDDEQIRALSDDGAI
;
A
#
# COMPACT_ATOMS: atom_id res chain seq x y z
N ARG A 1 -4.36 7.86 -37.97
CA ARG A 1 -3.38 7.97 -39.09
C ARG A 1 -2.04 7.27 -38.77
N LEU A 2 -1.50 7.38 -37.55
CA LEU A 2 -0.25 6.70 -37.16
C LEU A 2 -0.44 5.21 -36.79
N ASP A 3 -1.60 4.90 -36.20
CA ASP A 3 -2.11 3.55 -35.91
C ASP A 3 -2.19 2.66 -37.15
N VAL A 4 -2.77 3.17 -38.25
CA VAL A 4 -2.88 2.46 -39.53
C VAL A 4 -1.50 2.15 -40.13
N ALA A 5 -0.48 2.93 -39.79
CA ALA A 5 0.89 2.73 -40.23
C ALA A 5 1.70 1.78 -39.32
N GLY A 6 1.09 1.22 -38.27
CA GLY A 6 1.76 0.33 -37.31
C GLY A 6 2.74 1.04 -36.37
N CYS A 7 2.66 2.38 -36.28
CA CYS A 7 3.52 3.15 -35.40
C CYS A 7 2.98 3.12 -33.96
N PRO A 8 3.77 2.73 -32.94
CA PRO A 8 3.33 2.76 -31.56
C PRO A 8 3.15 4.21 -31.11
N VAL A 9 1.93 4.53 -30.67
CA VAL A 9 1.57 5.86 -30.18
C VAL A 9 0.72 5.71 -28.93
N SER A 10 0.88 6.63 -27.99
CA SER A 10 0.02 6.74 -26.81
C SER A 10 -0.23 8.21 -26.48
N LEU A 11 -1.29 8.47 -25.73
CA LEU A 11 -1.51 9.78 -25.16
C LEU A 11 -0.56 10.01 -23.98
N VAL A 12 -0.25 11.27 -23.71
CA VAL A 12 0.41 11.67 -22.47
C VAL A 12 -0.70 11.88 -21.44
N TYR A 13 -0.88 10.91 -20.55
CA TYR A 13 -1.93 10.98 -19.54
C TYR A 13 -1.58 11.96 -18.43
N SER A 14 -2.57 12.73 -18.00
CA SER A 14 -2.55 13.41 -16.70
C SER A 14 -2.94 12.44 -15.58
N ILE A 15 -2.81 12.88 -14.33
CA ILE A 15 -3.28 12.11 -13.18
C ILE A 15 -4.80 11.90 -13.26
N ALA A 16 -5.57 12.91 -13.69
CA ALA A 16 -7.02 12.77 -13.82
C ALA A 16 -7.40 11.70 -14.86
N ASP A 17 -6.67 11.63 -15.98
CA ASP A 17 -6.90 10.62 -17.03
C ASP A 17 -6.64 9.21 -16.48
N ILE A 18 -5.55 9.02 -15.74
CA ILE A 18 -5.21 7.74 -15.09
C ILE A 18 -6.33 7.25 -14.16
N PHE A 19 -6.92 8.16 -13.38
CA PHE A 19 -7.97 7.83 -12.41
C PHE A 19 -9.34 7.61 -13.06
N ALA A 20 -9.52 7.98 -14.33
CA ALA A 20 -10.76 7.79 -15.09
C ALA A 20 -10.66 6.65 -16.12
N ASP A 21 -9.46 6.13 -16.37
CA ASP A 21 -9.22 5.13 -17.40
C ASP A 21 -9.72 3.73 -16.99
N GLU A 22 -10.57 3.15 -17.83
CA GLU A 22 -11.21 1.85 -17.62
C GLU A 22 -10.19 0.72 -17.44
N HIS A 23 -9.08 0.75 -18.20
CA HIS A 23 -8.05 -0.28 -18.11
C HIS A 23 -7.32 -0.24 -16.77
N TYR A 24 -7.11 0.94 -16.18
CA TYR A 24 -6.54 1.07 -14.83
C TYR A 24 -7.50 0.51 -13.77
N HIS A 25 -8.80 0.75 -13.93
CA HIS A 25 -9.84 0.24 -13.03
C HIS A 25 -9.97 -1.28 -13.10
N GLU A 26 -10.16 -1.86 -14.29
CA GLU A 26 -10.36 -3.30 -14.49
C GLU A 26 -9.18 -4.13 -13.98
N ARG A 27 -7.97 -3.56 -14.04
CA ARG A 27 -6.74 -4.21 -13.59
C ARG A 27 -6.43 -3.98 -12.12
N GLU A 28 -7.25 -3.20 -11.42
CA GLU A 28 -7.01 -2.76 -10.06
C GLU A 28 -5.60 -2.17 -9.92
N SER A 29 -5.19 -1.37 -10.92
CA SER A 29 -3.91 -0.67 -10.92
C SER A 29 -3.88 0.44 -9.86
N ILE A 30 -5.07 0.93 -9.49
CA ILE A 30 -5.32 1.79 -8.33
C ILE A 30 -6.41 1.12 -7.52
N VAL A 31 -6.15 0.92 -6.22
CA VAL A 31 -7.06 0.27 -5.28
C VAL A 31 -7.53 1.25 -4.22
N GLU A 32 -8.70 0.98 -3.66
CA GLU A 32 -9.24 1.71 -2.51
C GLU A 32 -9.04 0.90 -1.23
N VAL A 33 -8.52 1.56 -0.19
CA VAL A 33 -8.28 0.94 1.13
C VAL A 33 -8.81 1.85 2.23
N GLN A 34 -9.43 1.26 3.24
CA GLN A 34 -9.91 2.00 4.42
C GLN A 34 -8.75 2.32 5.36
N HIS A 35 -8.49 3.61 5.56
CA HIS A 35 -7.53 4.12 6.52
C HIS A 35 -8.25 4.58 7.80
N PRO A 36 -7.78 4.18 9.00
CA PRO A 36 -8.49 4.47 10.26
C PRO A 36 -8.68 5.97 10.52
N THR A 37 -7.79 6.83 10.03
CA THR A 37 -7.85 8.29 10.23
C THR A 37 -8.22 9.11 9.00
N VAL A 38 -8.03 8.58 7.78
CA VAL A 38 -8.20 9.34 6.53
C VAL A 38 -9.46 8.88 5.75
N GLY A 39 -10.08 7.77 6.16
CA GLY A 39 -11.19 7.16 5.44
C GLY A 39 -10.70 6.40 4.20
N THR A 40 -11.48 6.42 3.12
CA THR A 40 -11.11 5.75 1.87
C THR A 40 -9.90 6.42 1.21
N LEU A 41 -8.79 5.69 1.09
CA LEU A 41 -7.57 6.10 0.42
C LEU A 41 -7.41 5.36 -0.92
N LYS A 42 -7.05 6.08 -1.98
CA LYS A 42 -6.61 5.49 -3.26
C LYS A 42 -5.09 5.36 -3.29
N MET A 43 -4.58 4.20 -3.67
CA MET A 43 -3.14 3.98 -3.85
C MET A 43 -2.84 2.96 -4.95
N PRO A 44 -1.60 2.88 -5.44
CA PRO A 44 -1.22 1.87 -6.42
C PRO A 44 -1.54 0.45 -5.94
N GLY A 45 -2.12 -0.36 -6.83
CA GLY A 45 -2.37 -1.77 -6.59
C GLY A 45 -1.09 -2.63 -6.67
N ILE A 46 -1.25 -3.93 -6.44
CA ILE A 46 -0.11 -4.86 -6.48
C ILE A 46 0.31 -5.16 -7.91
N ILE A 47 1.61 -4.96 -8.18
CA ILE A 47 2.26 -5.28 -9.44
C ILE A 47 3.53 -6.13 -9.20
N PRO A 48 3.83 -7.13 -10.05
CA PRO A 48 3.01 -7.66 -11.13
C PRO A 48 1.82 -8.50 -10.64
N LYS A 49 0.81 -8.69 -11.50
CA LYS A 49 -0.31 -9.60 -11.22
C LYS A 49 0.10 -11.04 -11.49
N LEU A 50 0.29 -11.82 -10.41
CA LEU A 50 0.70 -13.22 -10.48
C LEU A 50 -0.52 -14.14 -10.57
N SER A 51 -0.51 -15.10 -11.50
CA SER A 51 -1.64 -16.01 -11.71
C SER A 51 -1.77 -17.10 -10.64
N ARG A 52 -0.65 -17.57 -10.07
CA ARG A 52 -0.63 -18.65 -9.06
C ARG A 52 -0.67 -18.16 -7.63
N THR A 53 -0.10 -16.98 -7.37
CA THR A 53 -0.02 -16.37 -6.04
C THR A 53 -0.36 -14.88 -6.13
N PRO A 54 -1.61 -14.53 -6.43
CA PRO A 54 -2.01 -13.13 -6.53
C PRO A 54 -1.71 -12.40 -5.22
N GLY A 55 -0.98 -11.29 -5.30
CA GLY A 55 -0.80 -10.41 -4.17
C GLY A 55 -2.08 -9.63 -3.86
N ARG A 56 -2.23 -9.20 -2.61
CA ARG A 56 -3.34 -8.37 -2.16
C ARG A 56 -2.83 -7.29 -1.21
N VAL A 57 -3.46 -6.13 -1.23
CA VAL A 57 -3.29 -5.17 -0.15
C VAL A 57 -4.18 -5.62 1.01
N VAL A 58 -3.59 -5.82 2.18
CA VAL A 58 -4.31 -6.32 3.38
C VAL A 58 -4.70 -5.22 4.35
N PHE A 59 -3.92 -4.15 4.45
CA PHE A 59 -4.18 -3.03 5.35
C PHE A 59 -3.36 -1.80 4.87
N PRO A 60 -3.72 -0.57 5.28
CA PRO A 60 -3.10 0.66 4.79
C PRO A 60 -1.71 0.97 5.41
N GLY A 61 -1.22 0.11 6.30
CA GLY A 61 -0.06 0.36 7.16
C GLY A 61 -0.48 0.53 8.63
N PRO A 62 0.45 0.29 9.57
CA PRO A 62 0.15 0.42 11.00
C PRO A 62 0.25 1.88 11.45
N ALA A 63 -0.38 2.20 12.58
CA ALA A 63 -0.06 3.41 13.32
C ALA A 63 1.36 3.34 13.92
N LEU A 64 1.88 4.50 14.30
CA LEU A 64 3.17 4.59 14.99
C LEU A 64 3.13 3.74 16.27
N GLY A 65 4.06 2.79 16.39
CA GLY A 65 4.19 1.93 17.56
C GLY A 65 3.15 0.80 17.68
N GLU A 66 2.23 0.62 16.72
CA GLU A 66 1.12 -0.35 16.82
C GLU A 66 1.60 -1.78 17.12
N HIS A 67 2.75 -2.17 16.55
CA HIS A 67 3.32 -3.51 16.71
C HIS A 67 4.46 -3.57 17.75
N ASN A 68 4.71 -2.52 18.54
CA ASN A 68 5.81 -2.51 19.52
C ASN A 68 5.69 -3.70 20.47
N ARG A 69 4.49 -3.97 21.01
CA ARG A 69 4.29 -5.07 21.96
C ARG A 69 4.50 -6.45 21.33
N ASP A 70 4.01 -6.63 20.11
CA ASP A 70 4.16 -7.89 19.38
C ASP A 70 5.63 -8.20 19.06
N VAL A 71 6.39 -7.17 18.69
CA VAL A 71 7.82 -7.32 18.36
C VAL A 71 8.68 -7.41 19.62
N PHE A 72 8.65 -6.41 20.50
CA PHE A 72 9.52 -6.37 21.67
C PHE A 72 9.18 -7.45 22.69
N GLY A 73 7.89 -7.64 22.98
CA GLY A 73 7.45 -8.68 23.91
C GLY A 73 7.36 -10.06 23.25
N GLY A 74 6.72 -10.14 22.10
CA GLY A 74 6.43 -11.43 21.45
C GLY A 74 7.64 -12.06 20.75
N LEU A 75 8.36 -11.29 19.93
CA LEU A 75 9.49 -11.82 19.14
C LEU A 75 10.81 -11.75 19.90
N LEU A 76 11.06 -10.67 20.64
CA LEU A 76 12.33 -10.42 21.33
C LEU A 76 12.32 -10.87 22.81
N GLY A 77 11.14 -11.16 23.36
CA GLY A 77 11.00 -11.69 24.72
C GLY A 77 11.31 -10.67 25.82
N LEU A 78 11.24 -9.36 25.53
CA LEU A 78 11.36 -8.32 26.55
C LEU A 78 10.14 -8.33 27.47
N ASP A 79 10.37 -8.13 28.76
CA ASP A 79 9.29 -7.97 29.72
C ASP A 79 8.67 -6.56 29.66
N ASP A 80 7.54 -6.38 30.37
CA ASP A 80 6.82 -5.11 30.38
C ASP A 80 7.64 -3.95 31.00
N GLU A 81 8.63 -4.24 31.85
CA GLU A 81 9.48 -3.21 32.47
C GLU A 81 10.53 -2.72 31.49
N GLN A 82 11.16 -3.63 30.75
CA GLN A 82 12.09 -3.32 29.68
C GLN A 82 11.42 -2.54 28.54
N ILE A 83 10.20 -2.91 28.16
CA ILE A 83 9.44 -2.19 27.12
C ILE A 83 9.08 -0.78 27.59
N ARG A 84 8.67 -0.60 28.85
CA ARG A 84 8.40 0.74 29.41
C ARG A 84 9.66 1.60 29.42
N ALA A 85 10.79 1.05 29.84
CA ALA A 85 12.06 1.79 29.85
C ALA A 85 12.41 2.33 28.45
N LEU A 86 12.21 1.52 27.40
CA LEU A 86 12.43 1.97 26.01
C LEU A 86 11.49 3.11 25.61
N SER A 87 10.23 3.08 26.05
CA SER A 87 9.25 4.13 25.76
C SER A 87 9.54 5.40 26.54
N ASP A 88 9.90 5.29 27.82
CA ASP A 88 10.26 6.42 28.69
C ASP A 88 11.53 7.13 28.21
N ASP A 89 12.50 6.38 27.66
CA ASP A 89 13.72 6.91 27.04
C ASP A 89 13.48 7.50 25.63
N GLY A 90 12.26 7.37 25.09
CA GLY A 90 11.88 7.87 23.76
C GLY A 90 12.47 7.07 22.59
N ALA A 91 12.95 5.84 22.85
CA ALA A 91 13.45 4.95 21.82
C ALA A 91 12.32 4.33 20.99
N ILE A 92 11.12 4.18 21.57
CA ILE A 92 9.92 3.58 20.94
C ILE A 92 8.62 4.27 21.32
#